data_AF-A0A7W6FWT2-F1
#
_entry.id   AF-A0A7W6FWT2-F1
#
_cell.length_a   1.000
_cell.length_b   1.000
_cell.length_c   1.000
_cell.angle_alpha   90.00
_cell.angle_beta   90.00
_cell.angle_gamma   90.00
#
_symmetry.space_group_name_H-M   'P 1'
#
loop_
_entity.id
_entity.type
_entity.pdbx_description
1 polymer ?
#
loop_
_entity_poly.entity_id
_entity_poly.type
_entity_poly.pdbx_seq_one_letter_code
_entity_poly.pdbx_strand_id
1 'polypeptide(L)'
;MNRIILTPAAPPPAALAELKQWLGITLSADDTPLALLLATAMEACEAFTGLMPLEQGCEEVLPSHACWQVLATRPVQAIVSVEQIAGDGTRETLASDRYEMELRADGSGLVRLRFPQSGRVAVRFAAGLAADWDALPEALRHGIVRLAAYQHRAREDAGAAPLPPASVVALWRPWRRVRIA
;
A
#
# COMPACT_ATOMS: atom_id res chain seq x y z
N MET A 1 3.51 -8.89 -7.36
CA MET A 1 4.42 -8.05 -6.55
C MET A 1 4.93 -8.93 -5.42
N ASN A 2 6.24 -9.03 -5.21
CA ASN A 2 6.84 -9.87 -4.17
C ASN A 2 7.32 -8.98 -3.00
N ARG A 3 6.39 -8.24 -2.41
CA ARG A 3 6.63 -7.38 -1.24
C ARG A 3 6.02 -8.01 0.00
N ILE A 4 6.60 -7.74 1.15
CA ILE A 4 6.07 -8.11 2.46
C ILE A 4 5.69 -6.80 3.18
N ILE A 5 4.46 -6.71 3.67
CA ILE A 5 4.05 -5.58 4.53
C ILE A 5 4.53 -5.90 5.95
N LEU A 6 5.46 -5.10 6.46
CA LEU A 6 6.02 -5.24 7.81
C LEU A 6 5.13 -4.54 8.85
N THR A 7 4.49 -3.44 8.46
CA THR A 7 3.61 -2.66 9.33
C THR A 7 2.35 -2.32 8.55
N PRO A 8 1.25 -3.09 8.72
CA PRO A 8 0.02 -2.79 8.04
C PRO A 8 -0.58 -1.49 8.58
N ALA A 9 -1.12 -0.67 7.68
CA ALA A 9 -1.99 0.43 8.07
C ALA A 9 -3.32 -0.17 8.52
N ALA A 10 -3.56 -0.18 9.83
CA ALA A 10 -4.91 -0.42 10.34
C ALA A 10 -5.84 0.68 9.79
N PRO A 11 -7.13 0.36 9.52
CA PRO A 11 -8.09 1.38 9.11
C PRO A 11 -8.11 2.51 10.15
N PRO A 12 -7.77 3.76 9.76
CA PRO A 12 -7.68 4.85 10.73
C PRO A 12 -9.02 5.15 11.40
N PRO A 13 -9.05 5.59 12.67
CA PRO A 13 -10.30 5.97 13.34
C PRO A 13 -11.11 7.03 12.57
N ALA A 14 -10.44 7.94 11.86
CA ALA A 14 -11.07 8.93 11.00
C ALA A 14 -11.85 8.29 9.82
N ALA A 15 -11.31 7.22 9.23
CA ALA A 15 -11.98 6.46 8.17
C ALA A 15 -13.25 5.77 8.67
N LEU A 16 -13.17 5.20 9.87
CA LEU A 16 -14.34 4.59 10.53
C LEU A 16 -15.40 5.64 10.85
N ALA A 17 -15.00 6.79 11.38
CA ALA A 17 -15.92 7.89 11.67
C ALA A 17 -16.63 8.39 10.40
N GLU A 18 -15.90 8.55 9.29
CA GLU A 18 -16.47 8.98 8.00
C GLU A 18 -17.44 7.94 7.43
N LEU A 19 -17.11 6.64 7.52
CA LEU A 19 -18.00 5.56 7.10
C LEU A 19 -19.29 5.52 7.94
N LYS A 20 -19.16 5.64 9.26
CA LYS A 20 -20.31 5.68 10.18
C LYS A 20 -21.20 6.88 9.89
N GLN A 21 -20.61 8.05 9.68
CA GLN A 21 -21.33 9.26 9.27
C GLN A 21 -22.09 9.04 7.96
N TRP A 22 -21.46 8.42 6.96
CA TRP A 22 -22.09 8.14 5.68
C TRP A 22 -23.25 7.14 5.79
N LEU A 23 -23.11 6.11 6.63
CA LEU A 23 -24.14 5.09 6.87
C LEU A 23 -25.25 5.54 7.83
N GLY A 24 -25.03 6.63 8.58
CA GLY A 24 -25.94 7.05 9.66
C GLY A 24 -25.86 6.15 10.91
N ILE A 25 -24.74 5.46 11.12
CA ILE A 25 -24.53 4.53 12.24
C ILE A 25 -23.87 5.26 13.41
N THR A 26 -24.47 5.17 14.60
CA THR A 26 -23.95 5.80 15.82
C THR A 26 -23.45 4.78 16.85
N LEU A 27 -23.88 3.52 16.75
CA LEU A 27 -23.54 2.45 17.69
C LEU A 27 -22.07 2.03 17.56
N SER A 28 -21.44 1.66 18.67
CA SER A 28 -20.07 1.13 18.69
C SER A 28 -19.99 -0.37 18.39
N ALA A 29 -21.12 -1.10 18.50
CA ALA A 29 -21.18 -2.52 18.17
C ALA A 29 -20.82 -2.83 16.71
N ASP A 30 -21.01 -1.85 15.82
CA ASP A 30 -20.71 -1.97 14.39
C ASP A 30 -19.25 -1.61 14.04
N ASP A 31 -18.45 -1.14 15.00
CA ASP A 31 -17.10 -0.62 14.73
C ASP A 31 -16.17 -1.70 14.13
N THR A 32 -16.14 -2.89 14.74
CA THR A 32 -15.32 -4.00 14.27
C THR A 32 -15.67 -4.47 12.85
N PRO A 33 -16.94 -4.80 12.52
CA PRO A 33 -17.28 -5.20 11.15
C PRO A 33 -17.07 -4.07 10.13
N LEU A 34 -17.33 -2.81 10.48
CA LEU A 34 -17.08 -1.68 9.58
C LEU A 34 -15.59 -1.45 9.32
N ALA A 35 -14.73 -1.62 10.34
CA ALA A 35 -13.28 -1.56 10.18
C ALA A 35 -12.76 -2.65 9.23
N LEU A 36 -13.29 -3.87 9.31
CA LEU A 36 -12.95 -4.94 8.37
C LEU A 36 -13.35 -4.60 6.93
N LEU A 37 -14.54 -4.03 6.72
CA LEU A 37 -14.98 -3.59 5.38
C LEU A 37 -14.10 -2.47 4.82
N LEU A 38 -13.63 -1.55 5.67
CA LEU A 38 -12.68 -0.51 5.28
C LEU A 38 -11.34 -1.11 4.87
N ALA A 39 -10.80 -2.07 5.62
CA ALA A 39 -9.57 -2.77 5.26
C ALA A 39 -9.70 -3.43 3.88
N THR A 40 -10.78 -4.18 3.64
CA THR A 40 -11.06 -4.80 2.33
C THR A 40 -11.20 -3.76 1.22
N ALA A 41 -11.87 -2.63 1.49
CA ALA A 41 -12.02 -1.57 0.51
C ALA A 41 -10.69 -0.87 0.16
N MET A 42 -9.79 -0.72 1.13
CA MET A 42 -8.44 -0.21 0.92
C MET A 42 -7.59 -1.18 0.08
N GLU A 43 -7.66 -2.47 0.35
CA GLU A 43 -7.00 -3.50 -0.48
C GLU A 43 -7.52 -3.47 -1.93
N ALA A 44 -8.83 -3.33 -2.12
CA ALA A 44 -9.43 -3.21 -3.45
C ALA A 44 -9.00 -1.91 -4.17
N CYS A 45 -8.90 -0.79 -3.43
CA CYS A 45 -8.40 0.48 -3.96
C CYS A 45 -6.94 0.33 -4.42
N GLU A 46 -6.11 -0.31 -3.62
CA GLU A 46 -4.72 -0.57 -3.97
C GLU A 46 -4.62 -1.48 -5.20
N ALA A 47 -5.33 -2.60 -5.22
CA ALA A 47 -5.32 -3.54 -6.34
C ALA A 47 -5.76 -2.87 -7.66
N PHE A 48 -6.73 -1.95 -7.58
CA PHE A 48 -7.22 -1.22 -8.73
C PHE A 48 -6.24 -0.16 -9.24
N THR A 49 -5.69 0.65 -8.33
CA THR A 49 -4.84 1.80 -8.67
C THR A 49 -3.38 1.43 -8.93
N GLY A 50 -2.91 0.35 -8.30
CA GLY A 50 -1.50 -0.02 -8.21
C GLY A 50 -0.69 0.90 -7.30
N LEU A 51 -1.37 1.62 -6.40
CA LEU A 51 -0.80 2.57 -5.45
C LEU A 51 -1.23 2.20 -4.02
N MET A 52 -0.32 2.40 -3.07
CA MET A 52 -0.64 2.29 -1.65
C MET A 52 -1.36 3.55 -1.19
N PRO A 53 -2.62 3.47 -0.70
CA PRO A 53 -3.36 4.66 -0.28
C PRO A 53 -2.72 5.31 0.95
N LEU A 54 -2.46 4.52 1.99
CA LEU A 54 -1.82 4.99 3.22
C LEU A 54 -0.39 4.47 3.33
N GLU A 55 0.45 5.22 4.03
CA GLU A 55 1.84 4.84 4.30
C GLU A 55 1.92 3.55 5.13
N GLN A 56 2.72 2.62 4.64
CA GLN A 56 3.01 1.35 5.30
C GLN A 56 4.51 1.03 5.21
N GLY A 57 5.01 0.37 6.25
CA GLY A 57 6.33 -0.23 6.23
C GLY A 57 6.34 -1.48 5.36
N CYS A 58 7.17 -1.49 4.33
CA CYS A 58 7.29 -2.58 3.36
C CYS A 58 8.73 -3.11 3.30
N GLU A 59 8.84 -4.37 2.90
CA GLU A 59 10.10 -5.02 2.53
C GLU A 59 9.97 -5.61 1.13
N GLU A 60 10.96 -5.36 0.27
CA GLU A 60 11.12 -6.07 -1.00
C GLU A 60 12.47 -6.77 -1.06
N VAL A 61 12.44 -8.03 -1.52
CA VAL A 61 13.65 -8.82 -1.72
C VAL A 61 14.06 -8.76 -3.18
N LEU A 62 15.24 -8.22 -3.43
CA LEU A 62 15.83 -8.05 -4.75
C LEU A 62 17.08 -8.94 -4.90
N PRO A 63 17.47 -9.32 -6.13
CA PRO A 63 18.79 -9.92 -6.32
C PRO A 63 19.88 -8.91 -5.94
N SER A 64 20.98 -9.41 -5.38
CA SER A 64 22.17 -8.60 -5.11
C SER A 64 22.83 -8.22 -6.44
N HIS A 65 22.81 -6.94 -6.80
CA HIS A 65 23.28 -6.48 -8.11
C HIS A 65 23.82 -5.04 -8.07
N ALA A 66 24.75 -4.72 -8.99
CA ALA A 66 25.39 -3.40 -9.08
C ALA A 66 24.63 -2.37 -9.93
N CYS A 67 23.76 -2.83 -10.83
CA CYS A 67 22.86 -1.93 -11.58
C CYS A 67 21.72 -1.42 -10.71
N TRP A 68 21.18 -0.26 -11.06
CA TRP A 68 19.97 0.30 -10.47
C TRP A 68 18.78 -0.66 -10.65
N GLN A 69 18.13 -0.97 -9.53
CA GLN A 69 16.92 -1.78 -9.46
C GLN A 69 15.79 -0.93 -8.92
N VAL A 70 14.61 -1.02 -9.55
CA VAL A 70 13.43 -0.25 -9.16
C VAL A 70 12.57 -1.10 -8.23
N LEU A 71 12.17 -0.54 -7.09
CA LEU A 71 11.18 -1.15 -6.19
C LEU A 71 9.83 -1.24 -6.90
N ALA A 72 9.17 -2.38 -6.79
CA ALA A 72 7.88 -2.63 -7.44
C ALA A 72 6.75 -1.82 -6.77
N THR A 73 6.85 -1.61 -5.46
CA THR A 73 5.92 -0.87 -4.62
C THR A 73 6.10 0.63 -4.76
N ARG A 74 4.99 1.34 -4.94
CA ARG A 74 4.97 2.80 -5.19
C ARG A 74 3.71 3.43 -4.58
N PRO A 75 3.74 4.70 -4.17
CA PRO A 75 4.92 5.57 -4.17
C PRO A 75 5.82 5.28 -2.96
N VAL A 76 7.14 5.29 -3.16
CA VAL A 76 8.11 5.14 -2.07
C VAL A 76 8.39 6.52 -1.46
N GLN A 77 8.18 6.64 -0.14
CA GLN A 77 8.36 7.88 0.61
C GLN A 77 9.77 7.96 1.22
N ALA A 78 10.29 6.85 1.74
CA ALA A 78 11.63 6.76 2.32
C ALA A 78 12.18 5.34 2.25
N ILE A 79 13.45 5.17 1.88
CA ILE A 79 14.16 3.89 2.02
C ILE A 79 14.84 3.89 3.39
N VAL A 80 14.48 2.92 4.22
CA VAL A 80 14.85 2.87 5.65
C VAL A 80 16.14 2.08 5.86
N SER A 81 16.26 0.90 5.24
CA SER A 81 17.47 0.08 5.36
C SER A 81 17.61 -0.90 4.20
N VAL A 82 18.84 -1.37 4.00
CA VAL A 82 19.16 -2.46 3.06
C VAL A 82 19.91 -3.54 3.82
N GLU A 83 19.42 -4.76 3.78
CA GLU A 83 20.01 -5.93 4.44
C GLU A 83 20.47 -6.94 3.40
N GLN A 84 21.67 -7.49 3.55
CA GLN A 84 22.12 -8.64 2.78
C GLN A 84 21.52 -9.91 3.35
N ILE A 85 20.96 -10.74 2.47
CA ILE A 85 20.51 -12.09 2.79
C ILE A 85 21.55 -13.07 2.25
N ALA A 86 22.21 -13.78 3.15
CA ALA A 86 23.17 -14.83 2.84
C ALA A 86 22.46 -16.12 2.37
N GLY A 87 23.23 -17.08 1.82
CA GLY A 87 22.68 -18.33 1.28
C GLY A 87 21.99 -19.22 2.31
N ASP A 88 22.34 -19.07 3.59
CA ASP A 88 21.74 -19.74 4.75
C ASP A 88 20.50 -19.01 5.30
N GLY A 89 20.13 -17.86 4.74
CA GLY A 89 19.02 -17.01 5.17
C GLY A 89 19.39 -15.97 6.25
N THR A 90 20.63 -15.95 6.72
CA THR A 90 21.12 -14.95 7.68
C THR A 90 21.03 -13.55 7.07
N ARG A 91 20.58 -12.58 7.87
CA ARG A 91 20.39 -11.18 7.47
C ARG A 91 21.41 -10.27 8.15
N GLU A 92 22.10 -9.46 7.36
CA GLU A 92 23.07 -8.47 7.85
C GLU A 92 22.72 -7.08 7.31
N THR A 93 22.63 -6.08 8.19
CA THR A 93 22.39 -4.69 7.75
C THR A 93 23.63 -4.15 7.05
N LEU A 94 23.45 -3.64 5.83
CA LEU A 94 24.54 -3.02 5.09
C LEU A 94 24.77 -1.59 5.55
N ALA A 95 26.05 -1.22 5.69
CA ALA A 95 26.44 0.16 5.89
C ALA A 95 26.06 1.00 4.66
N SER A 96 25.75 2.29 4.90
CA SER A 96 25.27 3.23 3.87
C SER A 96 26.25 3.48 2.73
N ASP A 97 27.54 3.22 2.93
CA ASP A 97 28.58 3.32 1.91
C ASP A 97 28.57 2.12 0.94
N ARG A 98 27.94 1.00 1.28
CA ARG A 98 27.89 -0.22 0.44
C ARG A 98 26.80 -0.20 -0.61
N TYR A 99 25.88 0.75 -0.56
CA TYR A 99 24.78 0.85 -1.50
C TYR A 99 24.46 2.31 -1.82
N GLU A 100 23.67 2.51 -2.85
CA GLU A 100 23.09 3.81 -3.18
C GLU A 100 21.58 3.67 -3.30
N MET A 101 20.88 4.74 -2.93
CA MET A 101 19.43 4.85 -3.03
C MET A 101 19.05 6.14 -3.74
N GLU A 102 17.98 6.09 -4.54
CA GLU A 102 17.42 7.25 -5.22
C GLU A 102 15.90 7.22 -5.10
N LEU A 103 15.29 8.34 -4.71
CA LEU A 103 13.85 8.53 -4.75
C LEU A 103 13.53 9.53 -5.86
N ARG A 104 12.70 9.10 -6.82
CA ARG A 104 12.28 9.95 -7.94
C ARG A 104 10.96 10.63 -7.65
N ALA A 105 10.76 11.78 -8.27
CA ALA A 105 9.51 12.56 -8.16
C ALA A 105 8.26 11.80 -8.62
N ASP A 106 8.41 10.75 -9.43
CA ASP A 106 7.32 9.86 -9.83
C ASP A 106 6.97 8.80 -8.77
N GLY A 107 7.59 8.86 -7.59
CA GLY A 107 7.42 7.91 -6.48
C GLY A 107 8.14 6.58 -6.69
N SER A 108 9.09 6.48 -7.63
CA SER A 108 9.97 5.31 -7.73
C SER A 108 11.06 5.36 -6.67
N GLY A 109 11.25 4.27 -5.93
CA GLY A 109 12.49 4.03 -5.19
C GLY A 109 13.43 3.15 -5.99
N LEU A 110 14.70 3.55 -6.09
CA LEU A 110 15.75 2.77 -6.74
C LEU A 110 16.85 2.45 -5.73
N VAL A 111 17.42 1.26 -5.85
CA VAL A 111 18.56 0.81 -5.06
C VAL A 111 19.58 0.13 -5.95
N ARG A 112 20.87 0.36 -5.68
CA ARG A 112 21.97 -0.44 -6.23
C ARG A 112 23.02 -0.73 -5.18
N LEU A 113 23.71 -1.85 -5.30
CA LEU A 113 24.85 -2.16 -4.42
C LEU A 113 26.16 -1.72 -5.08
N ARG A 114 27.10 -1.20 -4.30
CA ARG A 114 28.46 -0.91 -4.82
C ARG A 114 29.28 -2.19 -4.95
N PHE A 115 29.11 -3.10 -4.00
CA PHE A 115 29.87 -4.34 -3.88
C PHE A 115 28.89 -5.53 -3.72
N PRO A 116 28.18 -5.92 -4.78
CA PRO A 116 27.23 -7.02 -4.70
C PRO A 116 27.96 -8.34 -4.39
N GLN A 117 27.39 -9.11 -3.48
CA GLN A 117 27.81 -10.48 -3.17
C GLN A 117 26.77 -11.48 -3.71
N SER A 118 27.12 -12.75 -3.78
CA SER A 118 26.15 -13.80 -4.11
C SER A 118 24.99 -13.80 -3.11
N GLY A 119 23.75 -13.79 -3.60
CA GLY A 119 22.56 -13.82 -2.77
C GLY A 119 21.54 -12.75 -3.13
N ARG A 120 20.80 -12.29 -2.12
CA ARG A 120 19.70 -11.32 -2.27
C ARG A 120 19.85 -10.20 -1.26
N VAL A 121 19.16 -9.09 -1.48
CA VAL A 121 19.05 -8.00 -0.51
C VAL A 121 17.58 -7.75 -0.17
N ALA A 122 17.29 -7.56 1.12
CA ALA A 122 16.01 -7.05 1.59
C ALA A 122 16.11 -5.54 1.72
N VAL A 123 15.25 -4.82 1.00
CA VAL A 123 15.13 -3.36 1.10
C VAL A 123 13.89 -3.06 1.92
N ARG A 124 14.07 -2.39 3.07
CA ARG A 124 12.96 -1.87 3.89
C ARG A 124 12.71 -0.42 3.57
N PHE A 125 11.46 -0.05 3.41
CA PHE A 125 11.05 1.29 3.01
C PHE A 125 9.62 1.60 3.46
N ALA A 126 9.31 2.90 3.57
CA ALA A 126 7.96 3.41 3.73
C ALA A 126 7.36 3.73 2.35
N ALA A 127 6.15 3.27 2.09
CA ALA A 127 5.44 3.54 0.84
C ALA A 127 3.95 3.82 1.08
N GLY A 128 3.41 4.82 0.39
CA GLY A 128 2.03 5.27 0.51
C GLY A 128 1.83 6.70 0.02
N LEU A 129 0.62 7.00 -0.48
CA LEU A 129 0.27 8.33 -0.99
C LEU A 129 0.11 9.35 0.14
N ALA A 130 -0.37 8.91 1.31
CA ALA A 130 -0.65 9.79 2.44
C ALA A 130 -0.21 9.14 3.76
N ALA A 131 0.31 9.96 4.67
CA ALA A 131 0.71 9.52 6.01
C ALA A 131 -0.50 9.18 6.89
N ASP A 132 -1.64 9.82 6.62
CA ASP A 132 -2.90 9.61 7.35
C ASP A 132 -4.11 9.74 6.40
N TRP A 133 -5.29 9.48 6.97
CA TRP A 133 -6.56 9.48 6.24
C TRP A 133 -6.95 10.85 5.69
N ASP A 134 -6.65 11.92 6.41
CA ASP A 134 -7.09 13.27 6.06
C ASP A 134 -6.22 13.86 4.94
N ALA A 135 -4.94 13.45 4.89
CA ALA A 135 -4.01 13.76 3.80
C ALA A 135 -4.27 12.95 2.51
N LEU A 136 -5.09 11.91 2.55
CA LEU A 136 -5.43 11.12 1.36
C LEU A 136 -6.29 11.97 0.39
N PRO A 137 -6.02 11.94 -0.93
CA PRO A 137 -6.85 12.63 -1.91
C PRO A 137 -8.32 12.26 -1.77
N GLU A 138 -9.18 13.27 -1.73
CA GLU A 138 -10.62 13.12 -1.41
C GLU A 138 -11.31 12.08 -2.30
N ALA A 139 -10.98 12.01 -3.59
CA ALA A 139 -11.56 11.01 -4.50
C ALA A 139 -11.24 9.57 -4.10
N LEU A 140 -10.01 9.29 -3.63
CA LEU A 140 -9.61 7.97 -3.15
C LEU A 140 -10.31 7.65 -1.83
N ARG A 141 -10.27 8.61 -0.89
CA ARG A 141 -10.93 8.53 0.42
C ARG A 141 -12.42 8.20 0.28
N HIS A 142 -13.13 9.01 -0.52
CA HIS A 142 -14.54 8.86 -0.77
C HIS A 142 -14.87 7.55 -1.51
N GLY A 143 -14.03 7.13 -2.45
CA GLY A 143 -14.20 5.84 -3.14
C GLY A 143 -14.09 4.64 -2.19
N ILE A 144 -13.13 4.66 -1.25
CA ILE A 144 -12.96 3.63 -0.21
C ILE A 144 -14.19 3.59 0.70
N VAL A 145 -14.64 4.73 1.21
CA VAL A 145 -15.85 4.82 2.06
C VAL A 145 -17.07 4.27 1.34
N ARG A 146 -17.30 4.67 0.08
CA ARG A 146 -18.44 4.19 -0.71
C ARG A 146 -18.37 2.70 -0.99
N LEU A 147 -17.19 2.13 -1.21
CA LEU A 147 -17.05 0.69 -1.41
C LEU A 147 -17.30 -0.10 -0.13
N ALA A 148 -16.77 0.35 1.00
CA ALA A 148 -17.04 -0.28 2.30
C ALA A 148 -18.54 -0.23 2.63
N ALA A 149 -19.18 0.92 2.39
CA ALA A 149 -20.59 1.09 2.64
C ALA A 149 -21.50 0.29 1.67
N TYR A 150 -21.06 0.15 0.41
CA TYR A 150 -21.71 -0.75 -0.55
C TYR A 150 -21.68 -2.20 -0.07
N GLN A 151 -20.51 -2.68 0.39
CA GLN A 151 -20.37 -4.04 0.93
C GLN A 151 -21.19 -4.24 2.21
N HIS A 152 -21.28 -3.23 3.08
CA HIS A 152 -22.12 -3.27 4.27
C HIS A 152 -23.59 -3.52 3.91
N ARG A 153 -24.12 -2.78 2.94
CA ARG A 153 -25.51 -2.93 2.49
C ARG A 153 -25.73 -4.24 1.73
N ALA A 154 -24.76 -4.64 0.92
CA ALA A 154 -24.79 -5.92 0.21
C ALA A 154 -24.65 -7.13 1.15
N ARG A 155 -24.37 -6.96 2.45
CA ARG A 155 -24.42 -8.06 3.42
C ARG A 155 -25.84 -8.64 3.57
N GLU A 156 -26.86 -7.82 3.32
CA GLU A 156 -28.26 -8.22 3.42
C GLU A 156 -28.76 -8.95 2.15
N ASP A 157 -28.11 -8.72 1.01
CA ASP A 157 -28.42 -9.36 -0.28
C ASP A 157 -27.32 -10.38 -0.65
N ALA A 158 -27.67 -11.65 -0.84
CA ALA A 158 -26.74 -12.77 -1.07
C ALA A 158 -25.91 -12.73 -2.38
N GLY A 159 -25.69 -11.57 -2.99
CA GLY A 159 -25.00 -11.38 -4.27
C GLY A 159 -24.18 -10.10 -4.33
N ALA A 160 -23.11 -10.00 -3.54
CA ALA A 160 -22.11 -8.97 -3.77
C ALA A 160 -21.38 -9.25 -5.09
N ALA A 161 -21.52 -8.35 -6.07
CA ALA A 161 -20.74 -8.42 -7.31
C ALA A 161 -19.23 -8.36 -7.00
N PRO A 162 -18.38 -9.15 -7.68
CA PRO A 162 -16.94 -9.25 -7.39
C PRO A 162 -16.14 -7.99 -7.74
N LEU A 163 -16.78 -6.97 -8.32
CA LEU A 163 -16.14 -5.73 -8.76
C LEU A 163 -16.74 -4.52 -8.02
N PRO A 164 -15.92 -3.51 -7.69
CA PRO A 164 -16.42 -2.24 -7.16
C PRO A 164 -17.48 -1.62 -8.10
N PRO A 165 -18.51 -0.94 -7.56
CA PRO A 165 -19.50 -0.24 -8.36
C PRO A 165 -18.86 0.76 -9.33
N ALA A 166 -19.48 0.98 -10.50
CA ALA A 166 -18.94 1.88 -11.53
C ALA A 166 -18.67 3.31 -11.00
N SER A 167 -19.47 3.78 -10.05
CA SER A 167 -19.29 5.09 -9.38
C SER A 167 -18.03 5.16 -8.52
N VAL A 168 -17.64 4.06 -7.87
CA VAL A 168 -16.38 3.94 -7.13
C VAL A 168 -15.21 3.90 -8.12
N VAL A 169 -15.32 3.07 -9.15
CA VAL A 169 -14.31 2.95 -10.19
C VAL A 169 -14.03 4.30 -10.86
N ALA A 170 -15.06 5.11 -11.13
CA ALA A 170 -14.90 6.45 -11.70
C ALA A 170 -14.01 7.38 -10.85
N LEU A 171 -14.09 7.28 -9.52
CA LEU A 171 -13.25 8.06 -8.60
C LEU A 171 -11.79 7.61 -8.62
N TRP A 172 -11.55 6.30 -8.76
CA TRP A 172 -10.20 5.73 -8.71
C TRP A 172 -9.47 5.75 -10.06
N ARG A 173 -10.21 5.79 -11.19
CA ARG A 173 -9.64 5.76 -12.55
C ARG A 173 -8.49 6.76 -12.78
N PRO A 174 -8.57 8.03 -12.36
CA PRO A 174 -7.48 9.00 -12.58
C PRO A 174 -6.16 8.63 -11.89
N TRP A 175 -6.23 7.82 -10.83
CA TRP A 175 -5.09 7.39 -10.02
C TRP A 175 -4.50 6.07 -10.51
N ARG A 176 -5.17 5.41 -11.47
CA ARG A 176 -4.73 4.12 -11.98
C ARG A 176 -3.48 4.28 -12.80
N ARG A 177 -2.42 3.60 -12.38
CA ARG A 177 -1.17 3.58 -13.13
C ARG A 177 -1.29 2.70 -14.36
N VAL A 178 -1.19 3.34 -15.53
CA VAL A 178 -1.04 2.64 -16.80
C VAL A 178 0.43 2.30 -16.98
N ARG A 179 0.76 1.00 -16.92
CA ARG A 179 2.06 0.52 -17.41
C ARG A 179 1.93 0.31 -18.90
N ILE A 180 2.63 1.12 -19.68
CA ILE A 180 2.85 0.82 -21.10
C ILE A 180 3.99 -0.20 -21.11
N ALA A 181 3.68 -1.41 -21.59
CA ALA A 181 4.63 -2.50 -21.73
C ALA A 181 5.51 -2.30 -22.96
#